data_AF-A0A916BDG8-F1
#
_entry.id   AF-A0A916BDG8-F1
#
_cell.length_a   1.000
_cell.length_b   1.000
_cell.length_c   1.000
_cell.angle_alpha   90.00
_cell.angle_beta   90.00
_cell.angle_gamma   90.00
#
_symmetry.space_group_name_H-M   'P 1'
#
loop_
_entity.id
_entity.type
_entity.pdbx_description
1 polymer ?
#
loop_
_entity_poly.entity_id
_entity_poly.type
_entity_poly.pdbx_seq_one_letter_code
_entity_poly.pdbx_strand_id
1 'polypeptide(L)'
;MAAVTAITFVGHAHPNDGGIRPIDTIEFGEGDRPYFEFPAKRGESPRSRLVLIPTLENTVDDLLLLISYYLVEHPEIVSAVDNTYGEAIKGGYLEMYSNFTESQRYSLYEKVMPLQELPKVAICLFESSHLQRTVHHLENYSLTCEVCMSIFSRQYSRWTNRWESRGKLGG
;
A
#
# COMPACT_ATOMS: atom_id res chain seq x y z
N MET A 1 7.00 10.17 -16.54
CA MET A 1 8.08 9.49 -15.79
C MET A 1 7.51 9.18 -14.42
N ALA A 2 7.32 7.90 -14.10
CA ALA A 2 6.79 7.51 -12.80
C ALA A 2 7.87 7.66 -11.73
N ALA A 3 7.47 8.07 -10.53
CA ALA A 3 8.33 8.17 -9.36
C ALA A 3 7.66 7.43 -8.19
N VAL A 4 8.45 6.79 -7.35
CA VAL A 4 7.96 6.25 -6.07
C VAL A 4 7.66 7.44 -5.15
N THR A 5 6.43 7.52 -4.69
CA THR A 5 5.89 8.63 -3.88
C THR A 5 5.43 8.16 -2.50
N ALA A 6 5.31 6.84 -2.28
CA ALA A 6 5.23 6.29 -0.94
C ALA A 6 5.91 4.91 -0.86
N ILE A 7 6.32 4.54 0.34
CA ILE A 7 6.85 3.22 0.67
C ILE A 7 6.08 2.70 1.87
N THR A 8 5.58 1.48 1.77
CA THR A 8 4.85 0.81 2.85
C THR A 8 5.66 -0.37 3.36
N PHE A 9 6.00 -0.36 4.65
CA PHE A 9 6.57 -1.51 5.35
C PHE A 9 5.45 -2.36 5.93
N VAL A 10 5.50 -3.66 5.69
CA VAL A 10 4.55 -4.64 6.24
C VAL A 10 5.33 -5.60 7.13
N GLY A 11 4.85 -5.84 8.34
CA GLY A 11 5.56 -6.71 9.27
C GLY A 11 4.89 -6.89 10.63
N HIS A 12 5.67 -7.28 11.63
CA HIS A 12 5.16 -7.44 12.99
C HIS A 12 5.48 -6.23 13.85
N ALA A 13 4.54 -5.82 14.70
CA ALA A 13 4.80 -4.83 15.74
C ALA A 13 5.90 -5.33 16.69
N HIS A 14 6.81 -4.45 17.11
CA HIS A 14 7.70 -4.78 18.22
C HIS A 14 6.86 -4.95 19.50
N PRO A 15 7.02 -6.04 20.27
CA PRO A 15 6.13 -6.32 21.40
C PRO A 15 6.23 -5.29 22.53
N ASN A 16 7.35 -4.56 22.62
CA ASN A 16 7.63 -3.63 23.72
C ASN A 16 7.71 -2.17 23.29
N ASP A 17 7.77 -1.88 21.98
CA ASP A 17 8.09 -0.54 21.47
C ASP A 17 7.27 -0.23 20.21
N GLY A 18 7.32 1.02 19.75
CA GLY A 18 6.72 1.43 18.47
C GLY A 18 7.42 0.88 17.22
N GLY A 19 8.42 0.01 17.33
CA GLY A 19 9.14 -0.52 16.16
C GLY A 19 8.27 -1.41 15.25
N ILE A 20 8.78 -1.67 14.04
CA ILE A 20 8.29 -2.71 13.13
C ILE A 20 9.42 -3.69 12.84
N ARG A 21 9.12 -4.98 12.81
CA ARG A 21 9.98 -6.04 12.26
C ARG A 21 9.51 -6.31 10.83
N PRO A 22 10.11 -5.66 9.81
CA PRO A 22 9.60 -5.71 8.45
C PRO A 22 9.79 -7.11 7.87
N ILE A 23 8.77 -7.57 7.14
CA ILE A 23 8.78 -8.80 6.35
C ILE A 23 8.91 -8.42 4.88
N ASP A 24 8.11 -7.43 4.45
CA ASP A 24 8.00 -7.01 3.07
C ASP A 24 7.93 -5.48 2.96
N THR A 25 8.19 -5.00 1.75
CA THR A 25 8.09 -3.58 1.39
C THR A 25 7.33 -3.44 0.09
N ILE A 26 6.34 -2.54 0.09
CA ILE A 26 5.50 -2.24 -1.07
C ILE A 26 5.80 -0.81 -1.50
N GLU A 27 6.10 -0.63 -2.78
CA GLU A 27 6.31 0.69 -3.36
C GLU A 27 4.99 1.21 -3.94
N PHE A 28 4.70 2.50 -3.72
CA PHE A 28 3.62 3.19 -4.41
C PHE A 28 4.24 4.18 -5.40
N GLY A 29 4.02 3.93 -6.68
CA GLY A 29 4.50 4.75 -7.76
C GLY A 29 3.39 5.61 -8.36
N GLU A 30 3.71 6.86 -8.66
CA GLU A 30 2.81 7.80 -9.33
C GLU A 30 3.45 8.34 -10.61
N GLY A 31 2.64 8.43 -11.66
CA GLY A 31 3.00 8.85 -13.01
C GLY A 31 1.74 9.09 -13.82
N ASP A 32 1.56 8.39 -14.94
CA ASP A 32 0.32 8.47 -15.71
C ASP A 32 -0.85 7.76 -15.00
N ARG A 33 -0.56 6.68 -14.26
CA ARG A 33 -1.49 5.98 -13.36
C ARG A 33 -0.76 5.61 -12.06
N PRO A 34 -1.42 5.67 -10.90
CA PRO A 34 -0.85 5.16 -9.67
C PRO A 34 -0.76 3.63 -9.72
N TYR A 35 0.23 3.07 -9.03
CA TYR A 35 0.34 1.63 -8.85
C TYR A 35 1.02 1.30 -7.52
N PHE A 36 0.68 0.15 -6.97
CA PHE A 36 1.49 -0.53 -5.97
C PHE A 36 2.31 -1.64 -6.60
N GLU A 37 3.55 -1.79 -6.17
CA GLU A 37 4.41 -2.91 -6.53
C GLU A 37 4.70 -3.74 -5.29
N PHE A 38 4.15 -4.95 -5.27
CA PHE A 38 4.34 -5.94 -4.22
C PHE A 38 5.57 -6.81 -4.53
N PRO A 39 6.30 -7.26 -3.50
CA PRO A 39 7.43 -8.16 -3.71
C PRO A 39 6.97 -9.50 -4.30
N ALA A 40 7.89 -10.17 -5.01
CA ALA A 40 7.67 -11.54 -5.41
C ALA A 40 7.59 -12.44 -4.17
N LYS A 41 6.76 -13.49 -4.21
CA LYS A 41 6.67 -14.43 -3.08
C LYS A 41 8.00 -15.13 -2.84
N ARG A 42 8.23 -15.54 -1.58
CA ARG A 42 9.46 -16.23 -1.20
C ARG A 42 9.64 -17.52 -2.00
N GLY A 43 10.76 -17.62 -2.71
CA GLY A 43 11.06 -18.78 -3.58
C GLY A 43 10.66 -18.58 -5.04
N GLU A 44 9.94 -17.51 -5.37
CA GLU A 44 9.67 -17.12 -6.75
C GLU A 44 10.77 -16.23 -7.33
N SER A 45 10.74 -16.04 -8.65
CA SER A 45 11.65 -15.11 -9.31
C SER A 45 11.37 -13.68 -8.82
N PRO A 46 12.40 -12.84 -8.59
CA PRO A 46 12.21 -11.41 -8.36
C PRO A 46 11.46 -10.68 -9.48
N ARG A 47 11.29 -11.31 -10.66
CA ARG A 47 10.49 -10.81 -11.77
C ARG A 47 8.99 -11.11 -11.63
N SER A 48 8.60 -11.98 -10.69
CA SER A 48 7.21 -12.35 -10.40
C SER A 48 6.54 -11.38 -9.42
N ARG A 49 6.91 -10.10 -9.44
CA ARG A 49 6.27 -9.07 -8.61
C ARG A 49 4.82 -8.88 -9.04
N LEU A 50 3.96 -8.58 -8.08
CA LEU A 50 2.57 -8.23 -8.35
C LEU A 50 2.45 -6.70 -8.47
N VAL A 51 1.95 -6.23 -9.60
CA VAL A 51 1.60 -4.83 -9.81
C VAL A 51 0.09 -4.67 -9.63
N LEU A 52 -0.31 -3.76 -8.76
CA LEU A 52 -1.71 -3.39 -8.51
C LEU A 52 -1.94 -1.95 -8.99
N ILE A 53 -2.87 -1.72 -9.91
CA ILE A 53 -3.41 -0.39 -10.18
C ILE A 53 -4.65 -0.20 -9.30
N PRO A 54 -4.58 0.64 -8.25
CA PRO A 54 -5.68 0.84 -7.33
C PRO A 54 -6.74 1.79 -7.91
N THR A 55 -7.88 1.81 -7.25
CA THR A 55 -8.84 2.90 -7.37
C THR A 55 -8.34 4.16 -6.66
N LEU A 56 -8.79 5.33 -7.12
CA LEU A 56 -8.37 6.61 -6.54
C LEU A 56 -9.13 6.92 -5.24
N GLU A 57 -10.40 6.52 -5.17
CA GLU A 57 -11.24 6.77 -4.01
C GLU A 57 -10.91 5.85 -2.82
N ASN A 58 -10.47 4.62 -3.07
CA ASN A 58 -10.24 3.60 -2.05
C ASN A 58 -8.79 3.03 -2.10
N THR A 59 -7.81 3.89 -2.41
CA THR A 59 -6.42 3.44 -2.66
C THR A 59 -5.81 2.68 -1.46
N VAL A 60 -6.13 3.09 -0.22
CA VAL A 60 -5.65 2.38 0.99
C VAL A 60 -6.43 1.09 1.24
N ASP A 61 -7.73 1.05 0.97
CA ASP A 61 -8.54 -0.17 1.10
C ASP A 61 -8.07 -1.23 0.11
N ASP A 62 -7.75 -0.83 -1.12
CA ASP A 62 -7.16 -1.69 -2.15
C ASP A 62 -5.80 -2.26 -1.69
N LEU A 63 -4.96 -1.41 -1.09
CA LEU A 63 -3.68 -1.84 -0.49
C LEU A 63 -3.90 -2.89 0.60
N LEU A 64 -4.78 -2.64 1.56
CA LEU A 64 -5.04 -3.55 2.67
C LEU A 64 -5.71 -4.85 2.22
N LEU A 65 -6.60 -4.80 1.23
CA LEU A 65 -7.17 -5.97 0.60
C LEU A 65 -6.07 -6.85 -0.01
N LEU A 66 -5.14 -6.27 -0.77
CA LEU A 66 -4.07 -7.04 -1.39
C LEU A 66 -3.01 -7.50 -0.39
N ILE A 67 -2.73 -6.75 0.68
CA ILE A 67 -1.91 -7.27 1.79
C ILE A 67 -2.56 -8.52 2.38
N SER A 68 -3.87 -8.46 2.66
CA SER A 68 -4.63 -9.56 3.26
C SER A 68 -4.71 -10.79 2.34
N TYR A 69 -4.85 -10.57 1.04
CA TYR A 69 -4.94 -11.63 0.03
C TYR A 69 -3.58 -12.22 -0.35
N TYR A 70 -2.62 -11.37 -0.74
CA TYR A 70 -1.39 -11.80 -1.41
C TYR A 70 -0.21 -12.03 -0.45
N LEU A 71 -0.07 -11.19 0.58
CA LEU A 71 1.03 -11.32 1.55
C LEU A 71 0.66 -12.21 2.75
N VAL A 72 -0.54 -12.00 3.30
CA VAL A 72 -1.03 -12.74 4.48
C VAL A 72 -1.69 -14.06 4.08
N GLU A 73 -2.28 -14.12 2.88
CA GLU A 73 -3.09 -15.25 2.41
C GLU A 73 -4.20 -15.62 3.41
N HIS A 74 -4.87 -14.60 3.97
CA HIS A 74 -5.91 -14.82 4.97
C HIS A 74 -7.03 -15.70 4.38
N PRO A 75 -7.36 -16.87 4.98
CA PRO A 75 -8.18 -17.89 4.33
C PRO A 75 -9.55 -17.39 3.85
N GLU A 76 -10.20 -16.53 4.63
CA GLU A 76 -11.50 -15.95 4.27
C GLU A 76 -11.40 -14.99 3.08
N ILE A 77 -10.31 -14.22 3.00
CA ILE A 77 -10.10 -13.25 1.92
C ILE A 77 -9.68 -13.98 0.66
N VAL A 78 -8.77 -14.96 0.75
CA VAL A 78 -8.40 -15.84 -0.36
C VAL A 78 -9.64 -16.52 -0.92
N SER A 79 -10.47 -17.11 -0.06
CA SER A 79 -11.71 -17.75 -0.50
C SER A 79 -12.67 -16.75 -1.17
N ALA A 80 -12.84 -15.55 -0.59
CA ALA A 80 -13.73 -14.53 -1.16
C ALA A 80 -13.21 -14.00 -2.51
N VAL A 81 -11.90 -13.82 -2.67
CA VAL A 81 -11.30 -13.34 -3.91
C VAL A 81 -11.27 -14.43 -4.97
N ASP A 82 -10.86 -15.65 -4.64
CA ASP A 82 -10.70 -16.75 -5.60
C ASP A 82 -12.04 -17.27 -6.13
N ASN A 83 -13.04 -17.45 -5.25
CA ASN A 83 -14.39 -17.89 -5.65
C ASN A 83 -15.05 -16.91 -6.61
N THR A 84 -14.55 -15.68 -6.64
CA THR A 84 -15.20 -14.61 -7.35
C THR A 84 -14.36 -14.17 -8.56
N TYR A 85 -13.01 -14.19 -8.50
CA TYR A 85 -12.12 -13.56 -9.50
C TYR A 85 -10.69 -14.15 -9.62
N GLY A 86 -10.43 -15.39 -9.17
CA GLY A 86 -9.07 -15.95 -9.03
C GLY A 86 -8.16 -16.03 -10.28
N GLU A 87 -8.66 -15.75 -11.49
CA GLU A 87 -7.83 -15.69 -12.71
C GLU A 87 -7.13 -14.36 -12.92
N ALA A 88 -7.71 -13.23 -12.47
CA ALA A 88 -7.15 -11.90 -12.69
C ALA A 88 -5.80 -11.70 -11.99
N ILE A 89 -5.61 -12.32 -10.81
CA ILE A 89 -4.44 -12.06 -9.97
C ILE A 89 -3.23 -12.93 -10.36
N LYS A 90 -3.46 -14.06 -11.03
CA LYS A 90 -2.40 -15.01 -11.44
C LYS A 90 -1.43 -14.43 -12.48
N GLY A 91 -1.80 -13.34 -13.16
CA GLY A 91 -0.97 -12.69 -14.17
C GLY A 91 0.14 -11.78 -13.64
N GLY A 92 0.24 -11.57 -12.31
CA GLY A 92 1.18 -10.62 -11.71
C GLY A 92 0.80 -9.15 -11.95
N TYR A 93 -0.41 -8.89 -12.45
CA TYR A 93 -0.95 -7.56 -12.70
C TYR A 93 -2.45 -7.55 -12.39
N LEU A 94 -2.90 -6.57 -11.60
CA LEU A 94 -4.29 -6.40 -11.20
C LEU A 94 -4.70 -4.94 -11.33
N GLU A 95 -5.82 -4.63 -11.99
CA GLU A 95 -6.35 -3.27 -12.10
C GLU A 95 -7.76 -3.20 -11.50
N MET A 96 -7.91 -2.47 -10.40
CA MET A 96 -9.11 -2.57 -9.55
C MET A 96 -10.40 -2.15 -10.26
N TYR A 97 -10.36 -1.13 -11.12
CA TYR A 97 -11.55 -0.71 -11.89
C TYR A 97 -11.94 -1.71 -12.99
N SER A 98 -10.96 -2.40 -13.57
CA SER A 98 -11.18 -3.32 -14.68
C SER A 98 -11.59 -4.71 -14.19
N ASN A 99 -11.06 -5.12 -13.03
CA ASN A 99 -11.24 -6.46 -12.49
C ASN A 99 -12.39 -6.56 -11.49
N PHE A 100 -12.82 -5.45 -10.88
CA PHE A 100 -13.90 -5.44 -9.89
C PHE A 100 -14.90 -4.31 -10.18
N THR A 101 -16.19 -4.65 -10.05
CA THR A 101 -17.22 -3.63 -9.90
C THR A 101 -17.11 -2.97 -8.53
N GLU A 102 -17.67 -1.78 -8.38
CA GLU A 102 -17.67 -1.04 -7.11
C GLU A 102 -18.27 -1.84 -5.95
N SER A 103 -19.44 -2.46 -6.15
CA SER A 103 -20.10 -3.25 -5.10
C SER A 103 -19.27 -4.45 -4.65
N GLN A 104 -18.52 -5.07 -5.56
CA GLN A 104 -17.63 -6.18 -5.25
C GLN A 104 -16.44 -5.71 -4.41
N ARG A 105 -15.84 -4.56 -4.76
CA ARG A 105 -14.77 -3.95 -3.97
C ARG A 105 -15.22 -3.65 -2.54
N TYR A 106 -16.35 -2.96 -2.38
CA TYR A 106 -16.89 -2.65 -1.05
C TYR A 106 -17.19 -3.92 -0.24
N SER A 107 -17.79 -4.94 -0.85
CA SER A 107 -18.04 -6.21 -0.15
C SER A 107 -16.74 -6.90 0.30
N LEU A 108 -15.65 -6.79 -0.45
CA LEU A 108 -14.34 -7.29 -0.04
C LEU A 108 -13.73 -6.44 1.08
N TYR A 109 -13.83 -5.11 1.01
CA TYR A 109 -13.33 -4.23 2.08
C TYR A 109 -14.03 -4.50 3.41
N GLU A 110 -15.35 -4.68 3.41
CA GLU A 110 -16.15 -5.03 4.59
C GLU A 110 -15.69 -6.34 5.25
N LYS A 111 -15.12 -7.28 4.48
CA LYS A 111 -14.53 -8.51 5.02
C LYS A 111 -13.16 -8.29 5.65
N VAL A 112 -12.39 -7.32 5.16
CA VAL A 112 -11.04 -7.02 5.65
C VAL A 112 -11.08 -6.16 6.91
N MET A 113 -11.99 -5.18 6.99
CA MET A 113 -12.12 -4.24 8.13
C MET A 113 -12.12 -4.89 9.52
N PRO A 114 -12.87 -5.98 9.78
CA PRO A 114 -12.94 -6.59 11.11
C PRO A 114 -11.76 -7.50 11.47
N LEU A 115 -10.85 -7.81 10.53
CA LEU A 115 -9.75 -8.75 10.76
C LEU A 115 -8.80 -8.23 11.83
N GLN A 116 -8.50 -9.08 12.83
CA GLN A 116 -7.62 -8.73 13.97
C GLN A 116 -6.17 -9.17 13.76
N GLU A 117 -5.91 -10.05 12.79
CA GLU A 117 -4.60 -10.67 12.55
C GLU A 117 -3.84 -10.02 11.38
N LEU A 118 -4.16 -8.77 11.05
CA LEU A 118 -3.43 -8.04 10.03
C LEU A 118 -2.02 -7.65 10.53
N PRO A 119 -1.01 -7.72 9.65
CA PRO A 119 0.33 -7.26 9.99
C PRO A 119 0.32 -5.76 10.32
N LYS A 120 1.31 -5.32 11.09
CA LYS A 120 1.59 -3.90 11.28
C LYS A 120 2.00 -3.29 9.93
N VAL A 121 1.48 -2.10 9.64
CA VAL A 121 1.78 -1.35 8.42
C VAL A 121 2.36 0.02 8.76
N ALA A 122 3.53 0.37 8.21
CA ALA A 122 4.09 1.71 8.33
C ALA A 122 4.23 2.34 6.93
N ILE A 123 3.55 3.47 6.69
CA ILE A 123 3.48 4.13 5.39
C ILE A 123 4.31 5.42 5.42
N CYS A 124 5.43 5.42 4.71
CA CYS A 124 6.24 6.62 4.47
C CYS A 124 5.69 7.35 3.23
N LEU A 125 5.10 8.52 3.45
CA LEU A 125 4.54 9.38 2.40
C LEU A 125 5.55 10.46 2.01
N PHE A 126 5.97 10.46 0.74
CA PHE A 126 6.73 11.57 0.18
C PHE A 126 5.81 12.73 -0.20
N GLU A 127 6.41 13.89 -0.47
CA GLU A 127 5.65 15.11 -0.75
C GLU A 127 4.69 14.95 -1.92
N SER A 128 3.46 15.44 -1.73
CA SER A 128 2.40 15.47 -2.74
C SER A 128 1.90 14.10 -3.23
N SER A 129 2.16 13.01 -2.50
CA SER A 129 1.62 11.70 -2.88
C SER A 129 0.10 11.68 -2.83
N HIS A 130 -0.56 11.10 -3.85
CA HIS A 130 -2.00 10.89 -3.86
C HIS A 130 -2.48 10.06 -2.67
N LEU A 131 -1.64 9.14 -2.17
CA LEU A 131 -1.96 8.26 -1.04
C LEU A 131 -2.32 9.06 0.23
N GLN A 132 -1.83 10.30 0.36
CA GLN A 132 -2.20 11.22 1.45
C GLN A 132 -3.71 11.49 1.52
N ARG A 133 -4.44 11.36 0.41
CA ARG A 133 -5.89 11.60 0.37
C ARG A 133 -6.69 10.47 1.00
N THR A 134 -6.16 9.25 0.98
CA THR A 134 -6.88 8.04 1.39
C THR A 134 -6.32 7.40 2.66
N VAL A 135 -5.16 7.86 3.19
CA VAL A 135 -4.57 7.26 4.41
C VAL A 135 -5.48 7.32 5.64
N HIS A 136 -6.44 8.25 5.69
CA HIS A 136 -7.45 8.30 6.75
C HIS A 136 -8.35 7.04 6.79
N HIS A 137 -8.45 6.29 5.70
CA HIS A 137 -9.20 5.02 5.69
C HIS A 137 -8.59 3.97 6.63
N LEU A 138 -7.30 4.07 6.99
CA LEU A 138 -6.67 3.19 7.98
C LEU A 138 -7.44 3.15 9.31
N GLU A 139 -8.13 4.24 9.67
CA GLU A 139 -8.93 4.34 10.90
C GLU A 139 -10.09 3.33 10.94
N ASN A 140 -10.53 2.83 9.78
CA ASN A 140 -11.62 1.86 9.67
C ASN A 140 -11.18 0.40 9.88
N TYR A 141 -9.87 0.15 10.00
CA TYR A 141 -9.31 -1.20 10.04
C TYR A 141 -8.68 -1.52 11.40
N SER A 142 -8.87 -2.75 11.86
CA SER A 142 -8.30 -3.24 13.11
C SER A 142 -6.83 -3.67 12.94
N LEU A 143 -5.94 -2.75 12.59
CA LEU A 143 -4.49 -3.00 12.49
C LEU A 143 -3.66 -2.00 13.30
N THR A 144 -2.44 -2.42 13.66
CA THR A 144 -1.42 -1.46 14.11
C THR A 144 -0.86 -0.74 12.89
N CYS A 145 -0.86 0.59 12.88
CA CYS A 145 -0.29 1.34 11.76
C CYS A 145 0.45 2.60 12.19
N GLU A 146 1.34 3.06 11.32
CA GLU A 146 2.04 4.35 11.41
C GLU A 146 2.01 5.05 10.05
N VAL A 147 1.69 6.35 10.04
CA VAL A 147 1.77 7.20 8.85
C VAL A 147 2.91 8.20 9.06
N CYS A 148 3.98 8.02 8.30
CA CYS A 148 5.21 8.78 8.41
C CYS A 148 5.27 9.84 7.30
N MET A 149 5.26 11.11 7.69
CA MET A 149 5.47 12.23 6.78
C MET A 149 6.82 12.89 7.04
N SER A 150 7.38 13.50 6.00
CA SER A 150 8.65 14.23 6.13
C SER A 150 8.47 15.49 6.98
N ILE A 151 9.21 15.58 8.08
CA ILE A 151 9.29 16.81 8.90
C ILE A 151 10.22 17.87 8.29
N PHE A 152 11.09 17.43 7.37
CA PHE A 152 12.04 18.26 6.65
C PHE A 152 12.28 17.66 5.27
N SER A 153 12.35 18.52 4.25
CA SER A 153 12.77 18.15 2.91
C SER A 153 13.73 19.20 2.38
N ARG A 154 14.67 18.76 1.54
CA ARG A 154 15.56 19.63 0.78
C ARG A 154 15.78 19.03 -0.58
N GLN A 155 15.44 19.79 -1.62
CA GLN A 155 15.53 19.34 -3.00
C GLN A 155 16.16 20.41 -3.89
N TYR A 156 16.83 19.97 -4.94
CA TYR A 156 17.35 20.86 -5.97
C TYR A 156 16.29 21.03 -7.06
N SER A 157 15.77 22.24 -7.21
CA SER A 157 14.80 22.56 -8.27
C SER A 157 15.54 22.90 -9.55
N ARG A 158 15.39 22.05 -10.58
CA ARG A 158 15.94 22.32 -11.92
C ARG A 158 15.26 23.52 -12.60
N TRP A 159 14.05 23.87 -12.18
CA TRP A 159 13.30 25.00 -12.71
C TRP A 159 13.84 26.34 -12.21
N THR A 160 14.18 26.42 -10.91
CA THR A 160 14.70 27.65 -10.28
C THR A 160 16.23 27.67 -10.18
N ASN A 161 16.88 26.55 -10.49
CA ASN A 161 18.33 26.31 -10.38
C ASN A 161 18.87 26.59 -8.96
N ARG A 162 18.08 26.24 -7.93
CA ARG A 162 18.37 26.51 -6.52
C ARG A 162 17.95 25.34 -5.64
N TRP A 163 18.55 25.29 -4.45
CA TRP A 163 18.09 24.42 -3.38
C TRP A 163 16.85 25.03 -2.70
N GLU A 164 15.81 24.24 -2.57
CA GLU A 164 14.57 24.58 -1.87
C GLU A 164 14.46 23.66 -0.65
N SER A 165 14.09 24.22 0.51
CA SER A 165 13.91 23.44 1.74
C SER A 165 12.55 23.72 2.35
N ARG A 166 11.91 22.70 2.92
CA ARG A 166 10.65 22.79 3.68
C ARG A 166 10.84 22.13 5.03
N GLY A 167 10.13 22.63 6.06
CA GLY A 167 10.24 22.12 7.42
C GLY A 167 11.55 22.49 8.13
N LYS A 168 11.81 21.87 9.30
CA LYS A 168 13.00 22.09 10.12
C LYS A 168 13.42 20.79 10.81
N LEU A 169 14.72 20.60 10.97
CA LEU A 169 15.28 19.51 11.79
C LEU A 169 15.52 20.05 13.21
N GLY A 170 14.94 19.38 14.21
CA GLY A 170 14.93 19.82 15.61
C GLY A 170 13.58 20.47 15.98
N GLY A 171 12.95 19.92 17.03
CA GLY A 171 11.76 20.46 17.68
C GLY A 171 12.12 21.31 18.88
#